data_AF-A0A7H8N2N6-F1
#
_entry.id   AF-A0A7H8N2N6-F1
#
_cell.length_a   1.000
_cell.length_b   1.000
_cell.length_c   1.000
_cell.angle_alpha   90.00
_cell.angle_beta   90.00
_cell.angle_gamma   90.00
#
_symmetry.space_group_name_H-M   'P 1'
#
loop_
_entity.id
_entity.type
_entity.pdbx_description
1 polymer ?
#
loop_
_entity_poly.entity_id
_entity_poly.type
_entity_poly.pdbx_seq_one_letter_code
_entity_poly.pdbx_strand_id
1 'polypeptide(L)'
;MSRQSIAVQVDYSAFALQEEDDTQVPVMYPEGRVRLGTSLLVSHSMRVDVESAGHTHEALLAVEVWSGEPPIDESEAWEERGEARITSPTGQLAVWVIAGPQEERIALGCAQATWRLRMYSAGREEVARLTDVEVPQGVERYLAHFWQTG
;
A
#
# COMPACT_ATOMS: atom_id res chain seq x y z
N MET A 1 -9.91 16.39 -2.93
CA MET A 1 -9.35 15.19 -2.27
C MET A 1 -10.49 14.20 -2.07
N SER A 2 -10.25 12.92 -2.35
CA SER A 2 -11.14 11.81 -2.00
C SER A 2 -10.43 10.84 -1.06
N ARG A 3 -11.16 10.21 -0.13
CA ARG A 3 -10.58 9.32 0.88
C ARG A 3 -11.33 7.99 0.93
N GLN A 4 -10.57 6.90 1.04
CA GLN A 4 -11.04 5.53 1.22
C GLN A 4 -10.32 4.90 2.41
N SER A 5 -10.91 3.87 3.02
CA SER A 5 -10.28 3.11 4.10
C SER A 5 -10.54 1.63 3.86
N ILE A 6 -9.48 0.84 3.90
CA ILE A 6 -9.45 -0.57 3.52
C ILE A 6 -8.81 -1.36 4.64
N ALA A 7 -9.42 -2.49 5.01
CA ALA A 7 -8.79 -3.48 5.89
C ALA A 7 -7.88 -4.38 5.05
N VAL A 8 -6.58 -4.38 5.34
CA VAL A 8 -5.58 -5.15 4.59
C VAL A 8 -5.23 -6.41 5.35
N GLN A 9 -5.48 -7.57 4.75
CA GLN A 9 -5.18 -8.89 5.35
C GLN A 9 -3.73 -9.28 5.11
N VAL A 10 -2.80 -8.54 5.73
CA VAL A 10 -1.36 -8.73 5.54
C VAL A 10 -0.95 -10.17 5.85
N ASP A 11 -0.23 -10.79 4.92
CA ASP A 11 0.40 -12.09 5.11
C ASP A 11 1.89 -12.04 4.71
N TYR A 12 2.70 -12.89 5.37
CA TYR A 12 4.15 -12.97 5.13
C TYR A 12 4.88 -11.61 5.11
N SER A 13 4.46 -10.70 5.99
CA SER A 13 5.04 -9.36 6.17
C SER A 13 4.94 -8.41 4.97
N ALA A 14 3.99 -8.59 4.05
CA ALA A 14 3.74 -7.57 3.01
C ALA A 14 2.37 -7.69 2.34
N PHE A 15 2.04 -6.65 1.60
CA PHE A 15 0.99 -6.62 0.60
C PHE A 15 1.48 -5.80 -0.60
N ALA A 16 0.69 -5.73 -1.66
CA ALA A 16 0.97 -4.87 -2.80
C ALA A 16 -0.25 -4.05 -3.20
N LEU A 17 0.00 -2.85 -3.72
CA LEU A 17 -0.96 -2.07 -4.50
C LEU A 17 -0.67 -2.36 -5.96
N GLN A 18 -1.59 -3.01 -6.67
CA GLN A 18 -1.39 -3.45 -8.04
C GLN A 18 -2.52 -2.97 -8.94
N GLU A 19 -2.20 -2.68 -10.21
CA GLU A 19 -3.20 -2.43 -11.23
C GLU A 19 -4.28 -3.52 -11.24
N GLU A 20 -5.54 -3.10 -11.34
CA GLU A 20 -6.69 -4.00 -11.27
C GLU A 20 -6.79 -4.96 -12.47
N ASP A 21 -6.48 -4.49 -13.68
CA ASP A 21 -6.39 -5.36 -14.84
C ASP A 21 -5.07 -6.14 -14.79
N ASP A 22 -5.12 -7.28 -14.09
CA ASP A 22 -3.98 -8.16 -13.87
C ASP A 22 -3.36 -8.70 -15.17
N THR A 23 -4.13 -8.76 -16.25
CA THR A 23 -3.63 -9.20 -17.56
C THR A 23 -2.61 -8.24 -18.16
N GLN A 24 -2.57 -6.99 -17.70
CA GLN A 24 -1.60 -5.98 -18.13
C GLN A 24 -0.37 -5.90 -17.22
N VAL A 25 -0.41 -6.52 -16.04
CA VAL A 25 0.67 -6.43 -15.05
C VAL A 25 1.84 -7.31 -15.49
N PRO A 26 3.05 -6.76 -15.74
CA PRO A 26 4.16 -7.55 -16.27
C PRO A 26 4.69 -8.63 -15.31
N VAL A 27 4.63 -8.36 -14.01
CA VAL A 27 5.03 -9.29 -12.94
C VAL A 27 4.03 -9.17 -11.80
N MET A 28 3.23 -10.21 -11.62
CA MET A 28 2.17 -10.26 -10.61
C MET A 28 2.73 -10.37 -9.20
N TYR A 29 2.10 -9.78 -8.20
CA TYR A 29 2.41 -10.11 -6.81
C TYR A 29 2.07 -11.59 -6.53
N PRO A 30 2.91 -12.37 -5.81
CA PRO A 30 4.16 -12.00 -5.13
C PRO A 30 5.43 -12.28 -5.94
N GLU A 31 5.34 -12.50 -7.26
CA GLU A 31 6.50 -12.81 -8.09
C GLU A 31 7.53 -11.67 -8.07
N GLY A 32 8.80 -12.04 -7.92
CA GLY A 32 9.91 -11.10 -7.86
C GLY A 32 9.96 -10.25 -6.59
N ARG A 33 9.13 -10.53 -5.57
CA ARG A 33 9.17 -9.84 -4.28
C ARG A 33 10.55 -10.01 -3.62
N VAL A 34 11.08 -8.91 -3.09
CA VAL A 34 12.29 -8.87 -2.28
C VAL A 34 11.97 -8.31 -0.88
N ARG A 35 12.71 -8.74 0.14
CA ARG A 35 12.64 -8.12 1.47
C ARG A 35 13.27 -6.73 1.41
N LEU A 36 12.55 -5.73 1.87
CA LEU A 36 12.95 -4.32 1.71
C LEU A 36 13.89 -3.80 2.81
N GLY A 37 14.08 -4.57 3.88
CA GLY A 37 14.92 -4.20 5.01
C GLY A 37 14.40 -2.92 5.67
N THR A 38 15.12 -1.81 5.49
CA THR A 38 14.73 -0.50 6.06
C THR A 38 13.80 0.31 5.16
N SER A 39 13.49 -0.14 3.93
CA SER A 39 12.60 0.60 3.03
C SER A 39 11.15 0.14 3.20
N LEU A 40 10.20 1.07 3.17
CA LEU A 40 8.76 0.76 3.27
C LEU A 40 8.15 0.25 1.97
N LEU A 41 8.62 0.74 0.82
CA LEU A 41 8.02 0.50 -0.49
C LEU A 41 9.07 0.15 -1.53
N VAL A 42 8.68 -0.65 -2.52
CA VAL A 42 9.41 -0.81 -3.77
C VAL A 42 8.46 -0.72 -4.96
N SER A 43 8.86 0.00 -6.01
CA SER A 43 8.08 0.12 -7.24
C SER A 43 8.47 -0.96 -8.24
N HIS A 44 7.45 -1.58 -8.81
CA HIS A 44 7.49 -2.40 -10.02
C HIS A 44 6.59 -1.73 -11.09
N SER A 45 6.64 -2.22 -12.33
CA SER A 45 5.70 -1.73 -13.35
C SER A 45 4.27 -2.12 -12.95
N MET A 46 3.38 -1.12 -12.79
CA MET A 46 1.97 -1.30 -12.42
C MET A 46 1.72 -1.96 -11.04
N ARG A 47 2.72 -1.94 -10.16
CA ARG A 47 2.67 -2.58 -8.85
C ARG A 47 3.60 -1.89 -7.86
N VAL A 48 3.19 -1.72 -6.62
CA VAL A 48 4.05 -1.26 -5.52
C VAL A 48 3.91 -2.25 -4.38
N ASP A 49 5.02 -2.86 -3.97
CA ASP A 49 5.04 -3.76 -2.82
C ASP A 49 5.30 -2.93 -1.56
N VAL A 50 4.58 -3.26 -0.48
CA VAL A 50 4.59 -2.56 0.80
C VAL A 50 5.03 -3.53 1.90
N GLU A 51 6.09 -3.18 2.63
CA GLU A 51 6.60 -4.03 3.71
C GLU A 51 5.90 -3.73 5.03
N SER A 52 5.33 -4.77 5.63
CA SER A 52 4.75 -4.75 6.96
C SER A 52 5.78 -5.16 8.01
N ALA A 53 5.72 -4.54 9.20
CA ALA A 53 6.52 -4.99 10.33
C ALA A 53 5.95 -6.26 11.00
N GLY A 54 4.65 -6.52 10.88
CA GLY A 54 3.99 -7.73 11.39
C GLY A 54 3.96 -8.85 10.34
N HIS A 55 4.03 -10.12 10.77
CA HIS A 55 4.00 -11.25 9.84
C HIS A 55 2.61 -11.51 9.23
N THR A 56 1.60 -11.71 10.07
CA THR A 56 0.22 -11.98 9.65
C THR A 56 -0.73 -11.24 10.58
N HIS A 57 -1.51 -10.31 10.03
CA HIS A 57 -2.41 -9.46 10.80
C HIS A 57 -3.36 -8.69 9.87
N GLU A 58 -4.34 -8.00 10.46
CA GLU A 58 -5.14 -7.02 9.73
C GLU A 58 -4.60 -5.60 9.98
N ALA A 59 -4.17 -4.92 8.91
CA ALA A 59 -3.77 -3.52 8.94
C ALA A 59 -4.91 -2.61 8.47
N LEU A 60 -4.84 -1.33 8.82
CA LEU A 60 -5.75 -0.31 8.28
C LEU A 60 -5.01 0.56 7.26
N LEU A 61 -5.50 0.59 6.02
CA LEU A 61 -4.99 1.46 4.97
C LEU A 61 -5.98 2.58 4.68
N ALA A 62 -5.63 3.80 5.04
CA ALA A 62 -6.29 5.00 4.55
C ALA A 62 -5.67 5.42 3.21
N VAL A 63 -6.48 5.64 2.19
CA VAL A 63 -6.03 6.13 0.89
C VAL A 63 -6.62 7.50 0.62
N GLU A 64 -5.77 8.47 0.30
CA GLU A 64 -6.19 9.81 -0.10
C GLU A 64 -5.66 10.14 -1.50
N VAL A 65 -6.58 10.56 -2.37
CA VAL A 65 -6.25 10.97 -3.73
C VAL A 65 -6.40 12.47 -3.87
N TRP A 66 -5.31 13.11 -4.26
CA TRP A 66 -5.14 14.56 -4.32
C TRP A 66 -4.97 15.03 -5.75
N SER A 67 -5.45 16.26 -6.03
CA SER A 67 -5.32 16.90 -7.34
C SER A 67 -3.92 17.47 -7.60
N GLY A 68 -3.03 17.39 -6.61
CA GLY A 68 -1.65 17.87 -6.64
C GLY A 68 -0.90 17.30 -5.44
N GLU A 69 0.37 17.68 -5.26
CA GLU A 69 1.17 17.14 -4.16
C GLU A 69 0.52 17.46 -2.80
N PRO A 70 0.24 16.43 -1.97
CA PRO A 70 -0.32 16.65 -0.64
C PRO A 70 0.73 17.21 0.31
N PRO A 71 0.28 17.97 1.33
CA PRO A 71 1.16 18.36 2.43
C PRO A 71 1.74 17.12 3.12
N ILE A 72 2.82 17.31 3.87
CA ILE A 72 3.31 16.26 4.75
C ILE A 72 2.26 16.03 5.84
N ASP A 73 1.82 14.79 6.00
CA ASP A 73 0.94 14.43 7.12
C ASP A 73 1.73 14.37 8.43
N GLU A 74 1.25 15.12 9.41
CA GLU A 74 1.75 15.18 10.79
C GLU A 74 0.63 14.87 11.80
N SER A 75 -0.48 14.30 11.33
CA SER A 75 -1.64 13.98 12.17
C SER A 75 -1.37 12.84 13.14
N GLU A 76 -0.32 12.07 12.87
CA GLU A 76 0.13 10.93 13.65
C GLU A 76 1.66 10.91 13.73
N ALA A 77 2.20 10.26 14.77
CA ALA A 77 3.62 9.97 14.89
C ALA A 77 3.99 8.82 13.93
N TRP A 78 4.07 9.11 12.64
CA TRP A 78 4.48 8.15 11.63
C TRP A 78 5.88 7.62 11.89
N GLU A 79 6.01 6.30 12.00
CA GLU A 79 7.27 5.62 12.29
C GLU A 79 8.15 5.49 11.04
N GLU A 80 7.52 5.31 9.87
CA GLU A 80 8.22 5.15 8.60
C GLU A 80 7.48 5.84 7.45
N ARG A 81 8.22 6.28 6.43
CA ARG A 81 7.66 6.90 5.22
C ARG A 81 8.45 6.54 3.97
N GLY A 82 7.74 6.10 2.94
CA GLY A 82 8.30 5.81 1.62
C GLY A 82 7.61 6.58 0.50
N GLU A 83 8.30 6.75 -0.63
CA GLU A 83 7.71 7.25 -1.87
C GLU A 83 7.95 6.28 -3.03
N ALA A 84 6.99 6.22 -3.94
CA ALA A 84 6.96 5.32 -5.08
C ALA A 84 6.22 5.96 -6.27
N ARG A 85 6.25 5.28 -7.42
CA ARG A 85 5.41 5.61 -8.58
C ARG A 85 4.69 4.37 -9.06
N ILE A 86 3.45 4.55 -9.53
CA ILE A 86 2.67 3.48 -10.15
C ILE A 86 1.91 4.03 -11.36
N THR A 87 1.95 3.29 -12.45
CA THR A 87 1.10 3.56 -13.62
C THR A 87 -0.17 2.74 -13.49
N SER A 88 -1.32 3.38 -13.68
CA SER A 88 -2.62 2.71 -13.64
C SER A 88 -3.43 2.99 -14.92
N PRO A 89 -3.47 2.03 -15.86
CA PRO A 89 -4.32 2.09 -17.04
C PRO A 89 -5.82 2.23 -16.74
N THR A 90 -6.36 1.53 -15.75
CA THR A 90 -7.80 1.59 -15.41
C THR A 90 -8.15 2.74 -14.45
N GLY A 91 -7.16 3.26 -13.70
CA GLY A 91 -7.39 4.18 -12.60
C GLY A 91 -7.94 3.49 -11.35
N GLN A 92 -7.79 2.16 -11.26
CA GLN A 92 -8.18 1.32 -10.14
C GLN A 92 -7.00 0.45 -9.73
N LEU A 93 -6.79 0.31 -8.43
CA LEU A 93 -5.82 -0.65 -7.89
C LEU A 93 -6.54 -1.69 -7.01
N ALA A 94 -6.07 -2.92 -7.06
CA ALA A 94 -6.36 -3.94 -6.06
C ALA A 94 -5.27 -3.96 -4.98
N VAL A 95 -5.69 -4.35 -3.78
CA VAL A 95 -4.77 -4.76 -2.72
C VAL A 95 -4.51 -6.25 -2.88
N TRP A 96 -3.25 -6.63 -3.01
CA TRP A 96 -2.80 -8.00 -3.16
C TRP A 96 -2.04 -8.47 -1.95
N VAL A 97 -2.34 -9.69 -1.52
CA VAL A 97 -1.61 -10.45 -0.51
C VAL A 97 -1.15 -11.77 -1.14
N ILE A 98 -0.36 -12.59 -0.46
CA ILE A 98 0.14 -13.85 -1.05
C ILE A 98 -1.03 -14.77 -1.45
N ALA A 99 -2.13 -14.74 -0.69
CA ALA A 99 -3.35 -15.47 -1.01
C ALA A 99 -4.10 -14.96 -2.26
N GLY A 100 -3.76 -13.79 -2.83
CA GLY A 100 -4.40 -13.20 -4.00
C GLY A 100 -4.95 -11.80 -3.76
N PRO A 101 -5.80 -11.27 -4.68
CA PRO A 101 -6.40 -9.96 -4.54
C PRO A 101 -7.49 -9.98 -3.48
N GLN A 102 -7.53 -8.95 -2.62
CA GLN A 102 -8.70 -8.67 -1.80
C GLN A 102 -9.85 -8.13 -2.66
N GLU A 103 -11.09 -8.14 -2.18
CA GLU A 103 -12.27 -7.68 -2.95
C GLU A 103 -12.35 -6.15 -3.09
N GLU A 104 -11.85 -5.41 -2.11
CA GLU A 104 -11.89 -3.96 -2.10
C GLU A 104 -10.96 -3.37 -3.17
N ARG A 105 -11.35 -2.23 -3.75
CA ARG A 105 -10.63 -1.52 -4.80
C ARG A 105 -10.30 -0.12 -4.36
N ILE A 106 -9.14 0.37 -4.79
CA ILE A 106 -8.71 1.75 -4.61
C ILE A 106 -9.01 2.51 -5.88
N ALA A 107 -10.00 3.41 -5.82
CA ALA A 107 -10.27 4.32 -6.92
C ALA A 107 -9.28 5.50 -6.93
N LEU A 108 -8.45 5.58 -7.98
CA LEU A 108 -7.57 6.73 -8.23
C LEU A 108 -8.28 7.85 -9.01
N GLY A 109 -9.38 7.53 -9.71
CA GLY A 109 -10.26 8.52 -10.34
C GLY A 109 -9.79 9.06 -11.69
N CYS A 110 -8.64 8.62 -12.20
CA CYS A 110 -8.19 8.91 -13.57
C CYS A 110 -7.44 7.70 -14.16
N ALA A 111 -7.92 7.24 -15.31
CA ALA A 111 -7.33 6.17 -16.10
C ALA A 111 -6.12 6.67 -16.92
N GLN A 112 -5.28 5.73 -17.36
CA GLN A 112 -4.13 5.99 -18.23
C GLN A 112 -3.14 7.03 -17.64
N ALA A 113 -2.95 6.98 -16.32
CA ALA A 113 -2.15 7.96 -15.60
C ALA A 113 -1.04 7.32 -14.77
N THR A 114 0.06 8.06 -14.62
CA THR A 114 1.11 7.76 -13.66
C THR A 114 0.89 8.57 -12.40
N TRP A 115 0.88 7.88 -11.27
CA TRP A 115 0.64 8.45 -9.95
C TRP A 115 1.93 8.39 -9.13
N ARG A 116 2.20 9.48 -8.41
CA ARG A 116 3.10 9.43 -7.27
C ARG A 116 2.34 8.89 -6.07
N LEU A 117 3.04 8.09 -5.28
CA LEU A 117 2.58 7.55 -4.03
C LEU A 117 3.55 7.97 -2.93
N ARG A 118 3.02 8.52 -1.84
CA ARG A 118 3.71 8.63 -0.56
C ARG A 118 2.95 7.78 0.45
N MET A 119 3.64 6.82 1.06
CA MET A 119 3.07 5.97 2.11
C MET A 119 3.68 6.35 3.44
N TYR A 120 2.85 6.46 4.45
CA TYR A 120 3.26 6.51 5.84
C TYR A 120 2.85 5.21 6.53
N SER A 121 3.60 4.81 7.56
CA SER A 121 3.27 3.65 8.38
C SER A 121 3.52 3.94 9.85
N ALA A 122 2.61 3.50 10.71
CA ALA A 122 2.67 3.61 12.15
C ALA A 122 2.12 2.36 12.83
N GLY A 123 2.45 2.15 14.10
CA GLY A 123 2.18 0.93 14.84
C GLY A 123 3.10 -0.23 14.45
N ARG A 124 4.24 0.05 13.80
CA ARG A 124 5.12 -0.98 13.23
C ARG A 124 5.83 -1.75 14.33
N GLU A 125 6.40 -1.04 15.31
CA GLU A 125 7.03 -1.70 16.46
C GLU A 125 6.03 -2.58 17.20
N GLU A 126 4.82 -2.08 17.43
CA GLU A 126 3.81 -2.81 18.22
C GLU A 126 3.29 -4.05 17.48
N VAL A 127 2.95 -3.92 16.19
CA VAL A 127 2.46 -5.06 15.42
C VAL A 127 3.52 -6.16 15.32
N ALA A 128 4.80 -5.80 15.20
CA ALA A 128 5.90 -6.77 15.15
C ALA A 128 5.93 -7.63 16.42
N ARG A 129 5.75 -7.03 17.60
CA ARG A 129 5.69 -7.78 18.88
C ARG A 129 4.46 -8.66 18.99
N LEU A 130 3.29 -8.16 18.56
CA LEU A 130 2.03 -8.88 18.74
C LEU A 130 1.86 -10.05 17.76
N THR A 131 2.41 -9.95 16.54
CA THR A 131 2.30 -11.04 15.54
C THR A 131 3.03 -12.32 15.91
N ASP A 132 3.87 -12.30 16.95
CA ASP A 132 4.50 -13.51 17.50
C ASP A 132 3.55 -14.35 18.38
N VAL A 133 2.45 -13.75 18.87
CA VAL A 133 1.56 -14.38 19.86
C VAL A 133 0.10 -14.45 19.44
N GLU A 134 -0.35 -13.56 18.56
CA GLU A 134 -1.74 -13.51 18.08
C GLU A 134 -1.83 -12.96 16.65
N VAL A 135 -3.05 -12.73 16.17
CA VAL A 135 -3.34 -12.06 14.88
C VAL A 135 -3.94 -10.69 15.19
N PRO A 136 -3.13 -9.62 15.30
CA PRO A 136 -3.59 -8.29 15.65
C PRO A 136 -4.55 -7.71 14.61
N GLN A 137 -5.41 -6.79 15.06
CA GLN A 137 -6.33 -6.06 14.20
C GLN A 137 -6.15 -4.55 14.37
N GLY A 138 -5.87 -3.87 13.26
CA GLY A 138 -5.78 -2.42 13.17
C GLY A 138 -4.62 -1.78 13.93
N VAL A 139 -3.64 -2.57 14.37
CA VAL A 139 -2.45 -2.07 15.07
C VAL A 139 -1.52 -1.34 14.11
N GLU A 140 -1.14 -2.01 13.01
CA GLU A 140 -0.39 -1.35 11.94
C GLU A 140 -1.34 -0.54 11.07
N ARG A 141 -0.97 0.71 10.81
CA ARG A 141 -1.77 1.67 10.08
C ARG A 141 -0.96 2.33 9.00
N TYR A 142 -1.58 2.52 7.85
CA TYR A 142 -0.98 3.10 6.66
C TYR A 142 -1.80 4.28 6.16
N LEU A 143 -1.11 5.30 5.68
CA LEU A 143 -1.69 6.39 4.91
C LEU A 143 -1.02 6.47 3.55
N ALA A 144 -1.77 6.20 2.49
CA ALA A 144 -1.34 6.31 1.11
C ALA A 144 -1.86 7.60 0.49
N HIS A 145 -0.96 8.50 0.17
CA HIS A 145 -1.21 9.71 -0.60
C HIS A 145 -0.91 9.48 -2.07
N PHE A 146 -1.91 9.67 -2.93
CA PHE A 146 -1.77 9.63 -4.38
C PHE A 146 -1.97 11.00 -5.00
N TRP A 147 -1.11 11.35 -5.96
CA TRP A 147 -1.28 12.53 -6.79
C TRP A 147 -0.61 12.36 -8.15
N GLN A 148 -1.14 13.04 -9.16
CA GLN A 148 -0.50 13.10 -10.47
C GLN A 148 0.60 14.17 -10.47
N THR A 149 1.69 13.90 -11.19
CA THR A 149 2.55 14.98 -11.68
C THR A 149 2.17 15.28 -13.11
N GLY A 150 1.83 16.53 -13.39
CA GLY A 150 1.54 17.00 -14.75
C GLY A 150 2.72 16.86 -15.71
#